data_AF-A0A368DQV3-F1
#
_entry.id   AF-A0A368DQV3-F1
#
_cell.length_a   1.000
_cell.length_b   1.000
_cell.length_c   1.000
_cell.angle_alpha   90.00
_cell.angle_beta   90.00
_cell.angle_gamma   90.00
#
_symmetry.space_group_name_H-M   'P 1'
#
loop_
_entity.id
_entity.type
_entity.pdbx_description
1 polymer ?
#
loop_
_entity_poly.entity_id
_entity_poly.type
_entity_poly.pdbx_seq_one_letter_code
_entity_poly.pdbx_strand_id
1 'polypeptide(L)'
;MSQKLIEEYTDFVDKVTSEASKSSNKMNERIEYLGSHGVKVSRLLTAGIGLSGEIGEFNEIIKKIMFQEKTFDAASHEHMKKELGDIMWYVIQACLALNIDLTDVIKANKEKLSQRFPRNQFNVKDSDNRKVGDI
;
A
#
# COMPACT_ATOMS: atom_id res chain seq x y z
N MET A 1 23.76 30.45 -2.51
CA MET A 1 24.03 29.12 -3.13
C MET A 1 22.87 28.15 -2.86
N SER A 2 22.39 28.04 -1.62
CA SER A 2 21.20 27.24 -1.28
C SER A 2 19.91 27.70 -1.97
N GLN A 3 19.66 29.00 -2.06
CA GLN A 3 18.44 29.55 -2.69
C GLN A 3 18.33 29.18 -4.18
N LYS A 4 19.42 29.36 -4.94
CA LYS A 4 19.48 29.00 -6.36
C LYS A 4 19.23 27.49 -6.57
N LEU A 5 19.79 26.64 -5.70
CA LEU A 5 19.54 25.20 -5.75
C LEU A 5 18.06 24.85 -5.50
N ILE A 6 17.42 25.51 -4.52
CA ILE A 6 16.00 25.29 -4.22
C ILE A 6 15.13 25.71 -5.40
N GLU A 7 15.43 26.84 -6.05
CA GLU A 7 14.70 27.33 -7.21
C GLU A 7 14.84 26.38 -8.41
N GLU A 8 16.07 25.98 -8.73
CA GLU A 8 16.35 25.01 -9.81
C GLU A 8 15.67 23.66 -9.54
N TYR A 9 15.70 23.18 -8.30
CA TYR A 9 15.04 21.94 -7.92
C TYR A 9 13.52 22.05 -7.98
N THR A 10 12.95 23.17 -7.54
CA THR A 10 11.49 23.40 -7.59
C THR A 10 10.98 23.42 -9.02
N ASP A 11 11.66 24.14 -9.91
CA ASP A 11 11.34 24.18 -11.35
C ASP A 11 11.48 22.79 -12.00
N PHE A 12 12.53 22.05 -11.66
CA PHE A 12 12.69 20.67 -12.13
C PHE A 12 11.53 19.77 -11.67
N VAL A 13 11.17 19.80 -10.38
CA VAL A 13 10.08 18.99 -9.81
C VAL A 13 8.74 19.32 -10.50
N ASP A 14 8.43 20.60 -10.69
CA ASP A 14 7.20 21.03 -11.37
C ASP A 14 7.15 20.52 -12.82
N LYS A 15 8.27 20.61 -13.56
CA LYS A 15 8.37 20.14 -14.95
C LYS A 15 8.19 18.63 -15.08
N VAL A 16 8.71 17.83 -14.15
CA VAL A 16 8.58 16.36 -14.19
C VAL A 16 7.30 15.85 -13.53
N THR A 17 6.54 16.71 -12.87
CA THR A 17 5.24 16.35 -12.29
C THR A 17 4.19 16.17 -13.39
N SER A 18 3.31 15.18 -13.25
CA SER A 18 2.27 14.91 -14.25
C SER A 18 1.21 16.01 -14.32
N GLU A 19 0.61 16.22 -15.49
CA GLU A 19 -0.48 17.20 -15.66
C GLU A 19 -1.71 16.87 -14.80
N ALA A 20 -2.02 15.58 -14.62
CA ALA A 20 -3.11 15.13 -13.75
C ALA A 20 -2.85 15.42 -12.26
N SER A 21 -1.58 15.60 -11.87
CA SER A 21 -1.22 16.04 -10.52
C SER A 21 -1.27 17.57 -10.36
N LYS A 22 -1.03 18.31 -11.46
CA LYS A 22 -1.00 19.79 -11.47
C LYS A 22 -2.37 20.43 -11.72
N SER A 23 -3.31 19.73 -12.34
CA SER A 23 -4.60 20.29 -12.77
C SER A 23 -5.78 19.40 -12.41
N SER A 24 -6.75 19.95 -11.68
CA SER A 24 -8.00 19.25 -11.34
C SER A 24 -8.80 18.83 -12.57
N ASN A 25 -8.75 19.61 -13.66
CA ASN A 25 -9.42 19.24 -14.90
C ASN A 25 -8.77 17.99 -15.52
N LYS A 26 -7.43 17.95 -15.56
CA LYS A 26 -6.69 16.77 -16.03
C LYS A 26 -6.86 15.56 -15.10
N MET A 27 -6.96 15.79 -13.80
CA MET A 27 -7.34 14.75 -12.84
C MET A 27 -8.73 14.18 -13.15
N ASN A 28 -9.73 15.02 -13.40
CA ASN A 28 -11.08 14.58 -13.74
C ASN A 28 -11.12 13.75 -15.02
N GLU A 29 -10.38 14.14 -16.08
CA GLU A 29 -10.23 13.33 -17.29
C GLU A 29 -9.68 11.92 -16.97
N ARG A 30 -8.73 11.80 -16.05
CA ARG A 30 -8.21 10.51 -15.58
C ARG A 30 -9.21 9.71 -14.76
N ILE A 31 -10.01 10.38 -13.92
CA ILE A 31 -11.09 9.75 -13.15
C ILE A 31 -12.12 9.14 -14.10
N GLU A 32 -12.55 9.89 -15.11
CA GLU A 32 -13.49 9.44 -16.14
C GLU A 32 -12.94 8.25 -16.93
N TYR A 33 -11.67 8.34 -17.35
CA TYR A 33 -10.99 7.23 -18.01
C TYR A 33 -10.97 5.96 -17.14
N LEU A 34 -10.59 6.05 -15.87
CA LEU A 34 -10.56 4.89 -14.98
C LEU A 34 -11.98 4.34 -14.73
N GLY A 35 -12.96 5.24 -14.58
CA GLY A 35 -14.37 4.88 -14.45
C GLY A 35 -14.89 4.09 -15.66
N SER A 36 -14.51 4.49 -16.89
CA SER A 36 -14.88 3.76 -18.11
C SER A 36 -14.21 2.38 -18.23
N HIS A 37 -13.17 2.11 -17.44
CA HIS A 37 -12.49 0.82 -17.34
C HIS A 37 -12.92 0.01 -16.11
N GLY A 38 -14.04 0.39 -15.47
CA GLY A 38 -14.63 -0.37 -14.36
C GLY A 38 -14.02 -0.10 -12.98
N VAL A 39 -13.10 0.87 -12.87
CA VAL A 39 -12.48 1.22 -11.58
C VAL A 39 -13.32 2.27 -10.85
N LYS A 40 -13.71 1.98 -9.62
CA LYS A 40 -14.40 2.95 -8.74
C LYS A 40 -13.37 3.83 -8.04
N VAL A 41 -12.91 4.88 -8.71
CA VAL A 41 -11.78 5.72 -8.25
C VAL A 41 -12.00 6.30 -6.85
N SER A 42 -13.20 6.78 -6.52
CA SER A 42 -13.50 7.31 -5.18
C SER A 42 -13.25 6.28 -4.08
N ARG A 43 -13.71 5.04 -4.29
CA ARG A 43 -13.49 3.94 -3.35
C ARG A 43 -12.03 3.47 -3.34
N LEU A 44 -11.36 3.51 -4.48
CA LEU A 44 -9.92 3.20 -4.57
C LEU A 44 -9.09 4.21 -3.77
N LEU A 45 -9.44 5.50 -3.83
CA LEU A 45 -8.82 6.54 -3.02
C LEU A 45 -9.11 6.34 -1.53
N THR A 46 -10.35 6.00 -1.15
CA THR A 46 -10.68 5.60 0.23
C THR A 46 -9.80 4.44 0.70
N ALA A 47 -9.62 3.41 -0.14
CA ALA A 47 -8.79 2.26 0.18
C ALA A 47 -7.31 2.65 0.37
N GLY A 48 -6.71 3.33 -0.61
CA GLY A 48 -5.28 3.65 -0.58
C GLY A 48 -4.90 4.63 0.54
N ILE A 49 -5.68 5.69 0.73
CA ILE A 49 -5.43 6.69 1.79
C ILE A 49 -5.65 6.05 3.16
N GLY A 50 -6.75 5.31 3.33
CA GLY A 50 -7.07 4.65 4.59
C GLY A 50 -6.05 3.61 5.02
N LEU A 51 -5.58 2.76 4.09
CA LEU A 51 -4.49 1.81 4.36
C LEU A 51 -3.26 2.51 4.96
N SER A 52 -2.88 3.66 4.41
CA SER A 52 -1.73 4.41 4.91
C SER A 52 -1.92 4.90 6.34
N GLY A 53 -3.15 5.29 6.70
CA GLY A 53 -3.52 5.68 8.06
C GLY A 53 -3.40 4.53 9.05
N GLU A 54 -4.10 3.42 8.79
CA GLU A 54 -4.14 2.28 9.72
C GLU A 54 -2.78 1.58 9.85
N ILE A 55 -1.98 1.54 8.78
CA ILE A 55 -0.59 1.06 8.84
C ILE A 55 0.24 1.97 9.78
N GLY A 56 0.02 3.29 9.74
CA GLY A 56 0.65 4.24 10.65
C GLY A 56 0.28 3.96 12.11
N GLU A 57 -1.00 3.74 12.40
CA GLU A 57 -1.48 3.42 13.75
C GLU A 57 -0.92 2.09 14.26
N PHE A 58 -0.93 1.05 13.42
CA PHE A 58 -0.32 -0.24 13.74
C PHE A 58 1.20 -0.11 14.04
N ASN A 59 1.91 0.65 13.21
CA ASN A 59 3.34 0.92 13.39
C ASN A 59 3.62 1.73 14.66
N GLU A 60 2.73 2.63 15.07
CA GLU A 60 2.87 3.38 16.31
C GLU A 60 2.90 2.45 17.53
N ILE A 61 2.08 1.39 17.53
CA ILE A 61 2.08 0.39 18.60
C ILE A 61 3.41 -0.38 18.62
N ILE A 62 3.89 -0.83 17.47
CA ILE A 62 5.21 -1.50 17.34
C ILE A 62 6.31 -0.59 17.87
N LYS A 63 6.33 0.68 17.43
CA LYS A 63 7.34 1.67 17.84
C LYS A 63 7.34 1.88 19.35
N LYS A 64 6.15 1.98 19.96
CA LYS A 64 5.99 2.13 21.42
C LYS A 64 6.56 0.94 22.18
N ILE A 65 6.24 -0.28 21.77
CA ILE A 65 6.72 -1.50 22.41
C ILE A 65 8.24 -1.63 22.23
N MET A 66 8.73 -1.48 21.00
CA MET A 66 10.12 -1.78 20.65
C MET A 66 11.12 -0.70 21.05
N PHE A 67 10.77 0.59 20.92
CA PHE A 67 11.72 1.70 21.08
C PHE A 67 11.40 2.64 22.24
N GLN A 68 10.23 2.50 22.86
CA GLN A 68 9.82 3.32 24.01
C GLN A 68 9.54 2.46 25.26
N GLU A 69 10.04 1.22 25.24
CA GLU A 69 10.01 0.27 26.36
C GLU A 69 8.60 0.08 26.97
N LYS A 70 7.56 0.15 26.14
CA LYS A 70 6.19 -0.19 26.56
C LYS A 70 6.02 -1.71 26.61
N THR A 71 5.17 -2.18 27.53
CA THR A 71 4.87 -3.59 27.69
C THR A 71 4.07 -4.14 26.52
N PHE A 72 4.41 -5.37 26.11
CA PHE A 72 3.53 -6.17 25.28
C PHE A 72 2.59 -6.98 26.18
N ASP A 73 1.39 -6.45 26.38
CA ASP A 73 0.32 -7.02 27.18
C ASP A 73 -0.97 -7.22 26.37
N ALA A 74 -2.02 -7.72 27.02
CA ALA A 74 -3.32 -7.96 26.39
C ALA A 74 -3.93 -6.70 25.75
N ALA A 75 -3.71 -5.51 26.32
CA ALA A 75 -4.24 -4.27 25.76
C ALA A 75 -3.51 -3.91 24.47
N SER A 76 -2.17 -4.00 24.46
CA SER A 76 -1.39 -3.77 23.24
C SER A 76 -1.68 -4.79 22.14
N HIS A 77 -1.90 -6.07 22.50
CA HIS A 77 -2.26 -7.14 21.57
C HIS A 77 -3.64 -6.90 20.94
N GLU A 78 -4.66 -6.59 21.74
CA GLU A 78 -5.99 -6.29 21.19
C GLU A 78 -6.01 -5.02 20.35
N HIS A 79 -5.21 -4.00 20.71
CA HIS A 79 -5.06 -2.81 19.89
C HIS A 79 -4.43 -3.16 18.53
N MET A 80 -3.35 -3.92 18.50
CA MET A 80 -2.74 -4.40 17.25
C MET A 80 -3.74 -5.17 16.38
N LYS A 81 -4.54 -6.04 16.99
CA LYS A 81 -5.58 -6.81 16.29
C LYS A 81 -6.68 -5.92 15.72
N LYS A 82 -7.09 -4.86 16.44
CA LYS A 82 -8.05 -3.87 15.94
C LYS A 82 -7.51 -3.21 14.67
N GLU A 83 -6.27 -2.71 14.71
CA GLU A 83 -5.65 -2.05 13.55
C GLU A 83 -5.47 -3.01 12.36
N LEU A 84 -5.17 -4.29 12.60
CA LEU A 84 -5.18 -5.31 11.55
C LEU A 84 -6.57 -5.50 10.93
N GLY A 85 -7.63 -5.39 11.73
CA GLY A 85 -9.01 -5.42 11.27
C GLY A 85 -9.34 -4.22 10.37
N ASP A 86 -8.93 -3.02 10.78
CA ASP A 86 -9.12 -1.79 10.01
C ASP A 86 -8.32 -1.82 8.68
N ILE A 87 -7.09 -2.36 8.71
CA ILE A 87 -6.31 -2.66 7.49
C ILE A 87 -7.09 -3.60 6.56
N MET A 88 -7.62 -4.70 7.08
CA MET A 88 -8.40 -5.65 6.28
C MET A 88 -9.66 -5.02 5.69
N TRP A 89 -10.30 -4.08 6.41
CA TRP A 89 -11.42 -3.32 5.89
C TRP A 89 -11.02 -2.54 4.63
N TYR A 90 -9.90 -1.81 4.65
CA TYR A 90 -9.45 -1.08 3.47
C TYR A 90 -8.91 -1.99 2.35
N VAL A 91 -8.33 -3.17 2.66
CA VAL A 91 -8.03 -4.18 1.64
C VAL A 91 -9.29 -4.59 0.88
N ILE A 92 -10.39 -4.83 1.60
CA ILE A 92 -11.69 -5.12 0.97
C ILE A 92 -12.20 -3.92 0.16
N GLN A 93 -12.01 -2.68 0.63
CA GLN A 93 -12.36 -1.50 -0.17
C GLN A 93 -11.62 -1.46 -1.50
N ALA A 94 -10.33 -1.81 -1.52
CA ALA A 94 -9.53 -1.89 -2.74
C ALA A 94 -10.08 -2.98 -3.68
N CYS A 95 -10.36 -4.17 -3.15
CA CYS A 95 -10.95 -5.27 -3.91
C CYS A 95 -12.28 -4.85 -4.56
N LEU A 96 -13.17 -4.21 -3.80
CA LEU A 96 -14.46 -3.71 -4.30
C LEU A 96 -14.33 -2.55 -5.30
N ALA A 97 -13.26 -1.77 -5.20
CA ALA A 97 -12.99 -0.67 -6.13
C ALA A 97 -12.45 -1.17 -7.48
N LEU A 98 -11.71 -2.27 -7.47
CA LEU A 98 -11.08 -2.91 -8.63
C LEU A 98 -11.89 -4.08 -9.21
N ASN A 99 -13.02 -4.43 -8.57
CA ASN A 99 -13.84 -5.60 -8.92
C ASN A 99 -13.05 -6.92 -8.86
N ILE A 100 -12.29 -7.10 -7.78
CA ILE A 100 -11.46 -8.29 -7.52
C ILE A 100 -12.04 -9.07 -6.34
N ASP A 101 -12.05 -10.40 -6.42
CA ASP A 101 -12.38 -11.29 -5.29
C ASP A 101 -11.16 -11.44 -4.35
N LEU A 102 -11.35 -11.20 -3.05
CA LEU A 102 -10.29 -11.36 -2.05
C LEU A 102 -9.72 -12.80 -2.03
N THR A 103 -10.56 -13.80 -2.28
CA THR A 103 -10.17 -15.20 -2.37
C THR A 103 -9.13 -15.40 -3.46
N ASP A 104 -9.30 -14.74 -4.61
CA ASP A 104 -8.37 -14.84 -5.72
C ASP A 104 -7.06 -14.11 -5.43
N VAL A 105 -7.11 -12.97 -4.72
CA VAL A 105 -5.92 -12.30 -4.19
C VAL A 105 -5.12 -13.23 -3.28
N ILE A 106 -5.79 -13.88 -2.32
CA ILE A 106 -5.16 -14.81 -1.38
C ILE A 106 -4.58 -16.03 -2.10
N LYS A 107 -5.31 -16.62 -3.05
CA LYS A 107 -4.83 -17.76 -3.84
C LYS A 107 -3.59 -17.39 -4.65
N ALA A 108 -3.63 -16.28 -5.38
CA ALA A 108 -2.50 -15.80 -6.18
C ALA A 108 -1.26 -15.53 -5.30
N ASN A 109 -1.46 -14.92 -4.11
CA ASN A 109 -0.39 -14.71 -3.16
C ASN A 109 0.20 -16.03 -2.63
N LYS A 110 -0.66 -16.98 -2.25
CA LYS A 110 -0.26 -18.31 -1.79
C LYS A 110 0.52 -19.08 -2.85
N GLU A 111 0.06 -19.06 -4.11
CA GLU A 111 0.76 -19.70 -5.22
C GLU A 111 2.15 -19.09 -5.42
N LYS A 112 2.24 -17.75 -5.47
CA LYS A 112 3.52 -17.03 -5.55
C LYS A 112 4.48 -17.40 -4.42
N LEU A 113 4.00 -17.43 -3.18
CA LEU A 113 4.80 -17.82 -2.02
C LEU A 113 5.20 -19.30 -2.04
N SER A 114 4.33 -20.18 -2.51
CA SER A 114 4.62 -21.62 -2.61
C SER A 114 5.71 -21.93 -3.64
N GLN A 115 5.78 -21.13 -4.71
CA GLN A 115 6.87 -21.21 -5.68
C GLN A 115 8.21 -20.70 -5.11
N ARG A 116 8.15 -19.66 -4.25
CA ARG A 116 9.33 -19.10 -3.56
C ARG A 116 9.81 -19.94 -2.38
N PHE A 117 8.93 -20.71 -1.74
CA PHE A 117 9.25 -21.53 -0.57
C PHE A 117 8.72 -22.96 -0.77
N PRO A 118 9.32 -23.73 -1.69
CA PRO A 118 8.88 -25.09 -1.94
C PRO A 118 8.94 -25.91 -0.63
N ARG A 119 7.87 -26.67 -0.35
CA ARG A 119 7.66 -27.50 0.86
C ARG A 119 7.27 -26.75 2.14
N ASN A 120 6.76 -25.50 2.06
CA ASN A 120 6.43 -24.66 3.22
C ASN A 120 7.64 -24.45 4.17
N GLN A 121 8.85 -24.61 3.65
CA GLN A 121 10.09 -24.45 4.41
C GLN A 121 10.81 -23.21 3.88
N PHE A 122 11.20 -22.34 4.80
CA PHE A 122 12.10 -21.23 4.47
C PHE A 122 13.51 -21.80 4.30
N ASN A 123 14.09 -21.64 3.12
CA ASN A 123 15.50 -21.89 2.86
C ASN A 123 16.11 -20.60 2.29
N VAL A 124 17.26 -20.18 2.83
CA VAL A 124 17.97 -18.95 2.45
C VAL A 124 18.28 -18.92 0.95
N LYS A 125 18.46 -20.08 0.30
CA LYS A 125 18.69 -20.16 -1.15
C LYS A 125 17.43 -19.86 -1.99
N ASP A 126 16.24 -19.98 -1.41
CA ASP A 126 14.98 -19.81 -2.12
C ASP A 126 14.45 -18.36 -2.07
N SER A 127 14.96 -17.52 -1.15
CA SER A 127 14.59 -16.10 -1.07
C SER A 127 15.14 -15.23 -2.21
N ASP A 128 16.24 -15.65 -2.84
CA ASP A 128 16.89 -14.95 -3.97
C ASP A 128 16.39 -15.41 -5.35
N ASN A 129 15.59 -16.47 -5.42
CA ASN A 129 15.03 -16.98 -6.67
C ASN A 129 13.81 -16.15 -7.13
N ARG A 130 14.05 -14.89 -7.49
CA ARG A 130 13.05 -14.08 -8.23
C ARG A 130 13.15 -14.46 -9.70
N LYS A 131 12.10 -15.04 -10.28
CA LYS A 131 12.03 -15.21 -11.74
C LYS A 131 11.89 -13.84 -12.40
N VAL A 132 12.53 -13.66 -13.56
CA VAL A 132 12.34 -12.46 -14.39
C VAL A 132 10.86 -12.39 -14.78
N GLY A 133 10.13 -11.37 -14.30
CA GLY A 133 8.68 -11.20 -14.51
C GLY A 133 7.84 -11.12 -13.23
N ASP A 134 8.45 -11.21 -12.03
CA ASP A 134 7.75 -11.19 -10.73
C ASP A 134 7.30 -9.78 -10.23
N ILE A 135 7.35 -8.76 -11.10
CA ILE A 135 6.99 -7.35 -10.86
C ILE A 135 5.75 -6.98 -11.65
#